data_AF-A0A1V6PBZ6-F1
#
_entry.id   AF-A0A1V6PBZ6-F1
#
_cell.length_a   1.000
_cell.length_b   1.000
_cell.length_c   1.000
_cell.angle_alpha   90.00
_cell.angle_beta   90.00
_cell.angle_gamma   90.00
#
_symmetry.space_group_name_H-M   'P 1'
#
loop_
_entity.id
_entity.type
_entity.pdbx_description
1 polymer ?
#
loop_
_entity_poly.entity_id
_entity_poly.type
_entity_poly.pdbx_seq_one_letter_code
_entity_poly.pdbx_strand_id
1 'polypeptide(L)'
;MAELRSLFKEAASEQWFPMAQIMAKAIKRVESESEARIPASKMVNIDLEFSPISKEVLQIGLADLEGASVLDCHTRYSEGVIAPSSSRLPAPAGFPLKHFEKKVRALHSHDGTLDAKRIAGKLREIGISKKTIFLSWAQSSFDLSYLRDWLEAEGFYDVLPGNENVCLLLMEFRENVKRVLGRTRYRGRSFPLSLPVLFLLLFGENHKLSGCNHHAVVDAQQLALMGKLFIDLCKPPNKRDFWQGSDIKKLPLGKKRQRTLEEILPQTSSTKKARLS
;
A
#
# COMPACT_ATOMS: atom_id res chain seq x y z
N MET A 1 10.18 12.55 15.57
CA MET A 1 8.80 12.01 15.60
C MET A 1 7.74 12.99 16.07
N ALA A 2 7.94 13.74 17.16
CA ALA A 2 6.95 14.70 17.66
C ALA A 2 6.50 15.73 16.60
N GLU A 3 7.44 16.30 15.85
CA GLU A 3 7.17 17.25 14.75
C GLU A 3 6.24 16.65 13.68
N LEU A 4 6.59 15.48 13.12
CA LEU A 4 5.76 14.79 12.12
C LEU A 4 4.36 14.46 12.64
N ARG A 5 4.25 14.03 13.90
CA ARG A 5 2.95 13.77 14.53
C ARG A 5 2.14 15.05 14.67
N SER A 6 2.78 16.14 15.07
CA SER A 6 2.13 17.45 15.21
C SER A 6 1.62 17.95 13.85
N LEU A 7 2.45 17.88 12.82
CA LEU A 7 2.09 18.26 11.45
C LEU A 7 0.94 17.40 10.91
N PHE A 8 0.98 16.07 11.10
CA PHE A 8 -0.13 15.22 10.67
C PHE A 8 -1.41 15.52 11.45
N LYS A 9 -1.33 15.74 12.78
CA LYS A 9 -2.49 16.14 13.59
C LYS A 9 -3.10 17.44 13.10
N GLU A 10 -2.29 18.41 12.71
CA GLU A 10 -2.75 19.65 12.10
C GLU A 10 -3.42 19.38 10.74
N ALA A 11 -2.80 18.58 9.87
CA ALA A 11 -3.41 18.19 8.60
C ALA A 11 -4.76 17.48 8.80
N ALA A 12 -4.85 16.62 9.82
CA ALA A 12 -6.04 15.89 10.21
C ALA A 12 -7.02 16.72 11.05
N SER A 13 -6.73 17.98 11.39
CA SER A 13 -7.68 18.82 12.13
C SER A 13 -8.84 19.31 11.26
N GLU A 14 -8.60 19.40 9.95
CA GLU A 14 -9.57 19.79 8.92
C GLU A 14 -10.28 18.57 8.34
N GLN A 15 -11.50 18.77 7.81
CA GLN A 15 -12.18 17.74 7.00
C GLN A 15 -11.36 17.45 5.73
N TRP A 16 -11.12 16.17 5.43
CA TRP A 16 -10.49 15.75 4.17
C TRP A 16 -11.55 15.53 3.11
N PHE A 17 -11.15 15.59 1.84
CA PHE A 17 -12.05 15.39 0.72
C PHE A 17 -11.47 14.35 -0.25
N PRO A 18 -12.30 13.47 -0.84
CA PRO A 18 -11.84 12.60 -1.92
C PRO A 18 -11.54 13.47 -3.15
N MET A 19 -10.31 13.42 -3.62
CA MET A 19 -9.87 14.17 -4.80
C MET A 19 -10.26 13.46 -6.09
N ALA A 20 -10.18 12.13 -6.13
CA ALA A 20 -10.57 11.32 -7.27
C ALA A 20 -12.03 10.84 -7.18
N GLN A 21 -12.70 10.77 -8.34
CA GLN A 21 -14.06 10.25 -8.44
C GLN A 21 -14.16 8.79 -7.95
N ILE A 22 -13.13 7.97 -8.21
CA ILE A 22 -13.08 6.58 -7.75
C ILE A 22 -13.04 6.49 -6.21
N MET A 23 -12.36 7.42 -5.54
CA MET A 23 -12.34 7.46 -4.08
C MET A 23 -13.68 7.92 -3.51
N ALA A 24 -14.31 8.93 -4.13
CA ALA A 24 -15.67 9.35 -3.75
C ALA A 24 -16.68 8.18 -3.91
N LYS A 25 -16.55 7.40 -4.98
CA LYS A 25 -17.34 6.17 -5.20
C LYS A 25 -17.05 5.10 -4.15
N ALA A 26 -15.78 4.91 -3.76
CA ALA A 26 -15.39 3.99 -2.70
C ALA A 26 -16.02 4.38 -1.36
N ILE A 27 -15.89 5.66 -0.95
CA ILE A 27 -16.50 6.19 0.28
C ILE A 27 -18.02 6.00 0.26
N LYS A 28 -18.69 6.42 -0.82
CA LYS A 28 -20.14 6.26 -0.96
C LYS A 28 -20.56 4.80 -0.82
N ARG A 29 -19.75 3.86 -1.32
CA ARG A 29 -20.03 2.43 -1.19
C ARG A 29 -19.96 1.97 0.25
N VAL A 30 -18.92 2.39 0.99
CA VAL A 30 -18.80 2.10 2.44
C VAL A 30 -19.98 2.69 3.21
N GLU A 31 -20.40 3.91 2.91
CA GLU A 31 -21.50 4.58 3.60
C GLU A 31 -22.89 4.00 3.25
N SER A 32 -23.08 3.54 2.02
CA SER A 32 -24.37 3.02 1.54
C SER A 32 -24.67 1.59 2.00
N GLU A 33 -23.63 0.84 2.40
CA GLU A 33 -23.79 -0.55 2.79
C GLU A 33 -24.08 -0.60 4.28
N SER A 34 -25.29 -1.07 4.62
CA SER A 34 -25.68 -1.39 6.00
C SER A 34 -25.00 -2.65 6.53
N GLU A 35 -24.26 -3.35 5.67
CA GLU A 35 -23.44 -4.51 6.05
C GLU A 35 -22.37 -4.05 7.03
N ALA A 36 -22.21 -4.80 8.13
CA ALA A 36 -21.17 -4.51 9.13
C ALA A 36 -19.74 -4.61 8.56
N ARG A 37 -19.57 -5.19 7.36
CA ARG A 37 -18.29 -5.41 6.69
C ARG A 37 -18.45 -5.34 5.17
N ILE A 38 -17.60 -4.56 4.51
CA ILE A 38 -17.54 -4.51 3.05
C ILE A 38 -16.77 -5.75 2.55
N PRO A 39 -17.39 -6.62 1.75
CA PRO A 39 -16.72 -7.82 1.25
C PRO A 39 -15.66 -7.49 0.19
N ALA A 40 -14.64 -8.34 0.09
CA ALA A 40 -13.52 -8.18 -0.85
C ALA A 40 -13.97 -8.12 -2.32
N SER A 41 -15.08 -8.76 -2.68
CA SER A 41 -15.70 -8.70 -4.01
C SER A 41 -16.07 -7.27 -4.44
N LYS A 42 -16.31 -6.38 -3.48
CA LYS A 42 -16.70 -4.98 -3.72
C LYS A 42 -15.50 -4.06 -3.66
N MET A 43 -14.62 -4.24 -2.67
CA MET A 43 -13.43 -3.44 -2.47
C MET A 43 -12.31 -4.22 -1.79
N VAL A 44 -11.10 -4.10 -2.33
CA VAL A 44 -9.91 -4.85 -1.86
C VAL A 44 -8.67 -3.96 -1.91
N ASN A 45 -7.75 -4.17 -0.97
CA ASN A 45 -6.45 -3.53 -0.92
C ASN A 45 -5.44 -4.43 -1.60
N ILE A 46 -4.60 -3.85 -2.47
CA ILE A 46 -3.59 -4.59 -3.22
C ILE A 46 -2.20 -3.99 -2.97
N ASP A 47 -1.24 -4.89 -2.85
CA ASP A 47 0.18 -4.59 -2.96
C ASP A 47 0.87 -5.78 -3.65
N LEU A 48 1.94 -5.51 -4.41
CA LEU A 48 2.75 -6.52 -5.07
C LEU A 48 4.23 -6.33 -4.72
N GLU A 49 4.93 -7.45 -4.51
CA GLU A 49 6.37 -7.47 -4.72
C GLU A 49 6.64 -7.85 -6.16
N PHE A 50 7.41 -7.03 -6.89
CA PHE A 50 7.73 -7.26 -8.29
C PHE A 50 9.17 -6.88 -8.60
N SER A 51 9.72 -7.45 -9.67
CA SER A 51 11.05 -7.10 -10.16
C SER A 51 10.97 -5.76 -10.91
N PRO A 52 11.66 -4.69 -10.47
CA PRO A 52 11.51 -3.36 -11.07
C PRO A 52 12.04 -3.26 -12.50
N ILE A 53 12.90 -4.18 -12.92
CA ILE A 53 13.46 -4.20 -14.28
C ILE A 53 12.51 -4.94 -15.22
N SER A 54 12.12 -6.15 -14.83
CA SER A 54 11.34 -7.01 -15.70
C SER A 54 9.83 -6.76 -15.57
N LYS A 55 9.37 -6.26 -14.42
CA LYS A 55 7.97 -6.21 -14.00
C LYS A 55 7.36 -7.60 -13.74
N GLU A 56 8.20 -8.62 -13.54
CA GLU A 56 7.74 -9.91 -13.05
C GLU A 56 7.08 -9.73 -11.67
N VAL A 57 5.83 -10.16 -11.53
CA VAL A 57 5.16 -10.22 -10.22
C VAL A 57 5.74 -11.39 -9.47
N LEU A 58 6.25 -11.18 -8.25
CA LEU A 58 6.92 -12.19 -7.43
C LEU A 58 6.04 -12.66 -6.27
N GLN A 59 5.34 -11.72 -5.63
CA GLN A 59 4.40 -11.96 -4.54
C GLN A 59 3.15 -11.10 -4.72
N ILE A 60 1.99 -11.64 -4.37
CA ILE A 60 0.70 -10.95 -4.38
C ILE A 60 0.18 -10.89 -2.97
N GLY A 61 -0.23 -9.70 -2.55
CA GLY A 61 -0.95 -9.47 -1.30
C GLY A 61 -2.26 -8.77 -1.54
N LEU A 62 -3.35 -9.44 -1.18
CA LEU A 62 -4.69 -8.84 -1.15
C LEU A 62 -5.24 -8.91 0.27
N ALA A 63 -5.79 -7.80 0.74
CA ALA A 63 -6.52 -7.74 2.00
C ALA A 63 -7.87 -7.04 1.80
N ASP A 64 -8.91 -7.51 2.48
CA ASP A 64 -10.18 -6.79 2.47
C ASP A 64 -10.10 -5.49 3.28
N LEU A 65 -11.18 -4.72 3.32
CA LEU A 65 -11.17 -3.44 4.04
C LEU A 65 -10.95 -3.61 5.55
N GLU A 66 -11.26 -4.77 6.13
CA GLU A 66 -11.00 -5.10 7.54
C GLU A 66 -9.55 -5.50 7.81
N GLY A 67 -8.73 -5.65 6.77
CA GLY A 67 -7.35 -6.12 6.88
C GLY A 67 -7.25 -7.63 7.06
N ALA A 68 -8.29 -8.40 6.75
CA ALA A 68 -8.17 -9.85 6.64
C ALA A 68 -7.47 -10.18 5.32
N SER A 69 -6.51 -11.12 5.36
CA SER A 69 -5.87 -11.62 4.14
C SER A 69 -6.92 -12.32 3.26
N VAL A 70 -6.92 -11.96 1.98
CA VAL A 70 -7.80 -12.49 0.95
C VAL A 70 -7.00 -13.37 -0.02
N LEU A 71 -5.77 -12.96 -0.33
CA LEU A 71 -4.82 -13.72 -1.12
C LEU A 71 -3.40 -13.34 -0.67
N ASP A 72 -2.60 -14.34 -0.34
CA ASP A 72 -1.18 -14.16 -0.05
C ASP A 72 -0.44 -15.33 -0.70
N CYS A 73 0.15 -15.08 -1.87
CA CYS A 73 0.89 -16.10 -2.61
C CYS A 73 2.14 -15.57 -3.29
N HIS A 74 3.13 -16.45 -3.45
CA HIS A 74 4.16 -16.31 -4.47
C HIS A 74 3.61 -16.74 -5.82
N THR A 75 4.11 -16.13 -6.89
CA THR A 75 3.71 -16.44 -8.26
C THR A 75 4.61 -17.51 -8.88
N ARG A 76 4.02 -18.31 -9.77
CA ARG A 76 4.72 -19.25 -10.66
C ARG A 76 4.15 -19.10 -12.06
N TYR A 77 5.02 -18.73 -13.00
CA TYR A 77 4.69 -18.61 -14.42
C TYR A 77 4.62 -20.00 -15.05
N SER A 78 3.70 -20.20 -16.00
CA SER A 78 3.59 -21.46 -16.73
C SER A 78 4.75 -21.64 -17.71
N GLU A 79 5.07 -22.89 -18.05
CA GLU A 79 6.04 -23.18 -19.11
C GLU A 79 5.58 -22.56 -20.44
N GLY A 80 6.51 -21.91 -21.15
CA GLY A 80 6.22 -21.22 -22.42
C GLY A 80 5.70 -19.79 -22.29
N VAL A 81 5.24 -19.37 -21.10
CA VAL A 81 5.01 -17.96 -20.82
C VAL A 81 6.36 -17.34 -20.48
N ILE A 82 6.82 -16.42 -21.34
CA ILE A 82 8.06 -15.68 -21.11
C ILE A 82 7.81 -14.76 -19.92
N ALA A 83 8.17 -15.24 -18.72
CA ALA A 83 8.25 -14.38 -17.55
C ALA A 83 9.09 -13.17 -17.95
N PRO A 84 8.69 -11.93 -17.61
CA PRO A 84 9.42 -10.77 -18.12
C PRO A 84 10.93 -10.80 -17.79
N SER A 85 11.32 -11.47 -16.70
CA SER A 85 12.70 -11.70 -16.27
C SER A 85 13.48 -12.70 -17.14
N SER A 86 12.79 -13.55 -17.89
CA SER A 86 13.35 -14.51 -18.84
C SER A 86 13.65 -13.89 -20.21
N SER A 87 13.12 -12.70 -20.50
CA SER A 87 13.54 -11.93 -21.67
C SER A 87 15.01 -11.49 -21.51
N ARG A 88 15.80 -11.47 -22.59
CA ARG A 88 17.19 -11.00 -22.55
C ARG A 88 17.21 -9.53 -22.15
N LEU A 89 17.38 -9.28 -20.86
CA LEU A 89 17.63 -7.94 -20.36
C LEU A 89 18.87 -7.38 -21.08
N PRO A 90 18.88 -6.07 -21.43
CA PRO A 90 20.03 -5.44 -22.08
C PRO A 90 21.33 -5.59 -21.29
N ALA A 91 21.22 -5.82 -19.97
CA ALA A 91 22.33 -6.13 -19.09
C ALA A 91 21.89 -7.19 -18.05
N PRO A 92 22.82 -8.03 -17.54
CA PRO A 92 22.52 -8.98 -16.49
C PRO A 92 21.94 -8.28 -15.25
N ALA A 93 20.96 -8.92 -14.60
CA ALA A 93 20.45 -8.45 -13.32
C ALA A 93 21.62 -8.29 -12.32
N GLY A 94 21.81 -7.07 -11.83
CA GLY A 94 22.83 -6.78 -10.82
C GLY A 94 22.59 -7.56 -9.52
N PHE A 95 23.65 -7.73 -8.73
CA PHE A 95 23.59 -8.40 -7.43
C PHE A 95 22.46 -7.89 -6.51
N PRO A 96 22.15 -6.58 -6.42
CA PRO A 96 21.06 -6.09 -5.59
C PRO A 96 19.69 -6.64 -5.98
N LEU A 97 19.41 -6.77 -7.29
CA LEU A 97 18.12 -7.28 -7.77
C LEU A 97 17.96 -8.76 -7.43
N LYS A 98 18.99 -9.58 -7.69
CA LYS A 98 18.98 -11.01 -7.33
C LYS A 98 18.80 -11.21 -5.83
N HIS A 99 19.42 -10.35 -5.02
CA HIS A 99 19.27 -10.40 -3.57
C HIS A 99 17.83 -10.05 -3.13
N PHE A 100 17.24 -9.01 -3.74
CA PHE A 100 15.84 -8.65 -3.49
C PHE A 100 14.88 -9.78 -3.87
N GLU A 101 14.98 -10.33 -5.08
CA GLU A 101 14.11 -11.43 -5.54
C GLU A 101 14.26 -12.66 -4.63
N LYS A 102 15.49 -13.01 -4.24
CA LYS A 102 15.74 -14.10 -3.28
C LYS A 102 15.09 -13.82 -1.93
N LYS A 103 15.17 -12.57 -1.44
CA LYS A 103 14.55 -12.16 -0.17
C LYS A 103 13.04 -12.31 -0.24
N VAL A 104 12.40 -11.80 -1.31
CA VAL A 104 10.94 -11.91 -1.51
C VAL A 104 10.53 -13.38 -1.55
N ARG A 105 11.19 -14.22 -2.35
CA ARG A 105 10.87 -15.66 -2.46
C ARG A 105 11.12 -16.44 -1.17
N ALA A 106 11.93 -15.92 -0.25
CA ALA A 106 12.18 -16.53 1.06
C ALA A 106 11.12 -16.14 2.11
N LEU A 107 10.25 -15.16 1.83
CA LEU A 107 9.16 -14.81 2.72
C LEU A 107 8.14 -15.95 2.76
N HIS A 108 7.59 -16.19 3.96
CA HIS A 108 6.45 -17.09 4.08
C HIS A 108 5.23 -16.48 3.38
N SER A 109 4.36 -17.33 2.86
CA SER A 109 3.14 -16.89 2.20
C SER A 109 2.05 -17.92 2.49
N HIS A 110 0.89 -17.46 2.96
CA HIS A 110 -0.18 -18.33 3.47
C HIS A 110 -0.70 -19.32 2.42
N ASP A 111 -0.87 -18.87 1.18
CA ASP A 111 -1.33 -19.72 0.07
C ASP A 111 -0.18 -20.40 -0.69
N GLY A 112 1.07 -20.22 -0.24
CA GLY A 112 2.26 -20.80 -0.84
C GLY A 112 2.55 -20.24 -2.24
N THR A 113 2.92 -21.11 -3.18
CA THR A 113 3.20 -20.73 -4.57
C THR A 113 2.05 -21.14 -5.48
N LEU A 114 1.47 -20.19 -6.20
CA LEU A 114 0.33 -20.39 -7.08
C LEU A 114 0.67 -20.00 -8.52
N ASP A 115 0.07 -20.74 -9.47
CA ASP A 115 0.04 -20.39 -10.88
C ASP A 115 -1.16 -19.49 -11.20
N ALA A 116 -1.18 -18.93 -12.41
CA ALA A 116 -2.24 -18.04 -12.88
C ALA A 116 -3.64 -18.68 -12.83
N LYS A 117 -3.75 -19.99 -13.11
CA LYS A 117 -5.03 -20.71 -13.05
C LYS A 117 -5.60 -20.73 -11.63
N ARG A 118 -4.78 -21.07 -10.64
CA ARG A 118 -5.18 -21.10 -9.23
C ARG A 118 -5.51 -19.71 -8.71
N ILE A 119 -4.74 -18.69 -9.10
CA ILE A 119 -5.01 -17.30 -8.72
C ILE A 119 -6.33 -16.82 -9.34
N ALA A 120 -6.54 -17.02 -10.64
CA ALA A 120 -7.80 -16.66 -11.30
C ALA A 120 -9.00 -17.39 -10.68
N GLY A 121 -8.83 -18.67 -10.31
CA GLY A 121 -9.83 -19.44 -9.56
C GLY A 121 -10.19 -18.81 -8.22
N LYS A 122 -9.18 -18.51 -7.38
CA LYS A 122 -9.38 -17.84 -6.09
C LYS A 122 -10.04 -16.47 -6.24
N LEU A 123 -9.57 -15.63 -7.16
CA LEU A 123 -10.15 -14.31 -7.40
C LEU A 123 -11.65 -14.40 -7.75
N ARG A 124 -12.05 -15.38 -8.57
CA ARG A 124 -13.46 -15.65 -8.90
C ARG A 124 -14.25 -16.17 -7.71
N GLU A 125 -13.68 -17.07 -6.91
CA GLU A 125 -14.31 -17.59 -5.69
C GLU A 125 -14.59 -16.47 -4.67
N ILE A 126 -13.67 -15.53 -4.53
CA ILE A 126 -13.83 -14.33 -3.70
C ILE A 126 -14.89 -13.37 -4.28
N GLY A 127 -15.24 -13.50 -5.56
CA GLY A 127 -16.17 -12.63 -6.27
C GLY A 127 -15.53 -11.34 -6.81
N ILE A 128 -14.20 -11.30 -6.98
CA ILE A 128 -13.52 -10.21 -7.68
C ILE A 128 -14.02 -10.17 -9.12
N SER A 129 -14.32 -8.96 -9.61
CA SER A 129 -14.91 -8.74 -10.94
C SER A 129 -14.49 -7.39 -11.53
N LYS A 130 -14.94 -7.12 -12.76
CA LYS A 130 -14.78 -5.81 -13.42
C LYS A 130 -15.39 -4.63 -12.66
N LYS A 131 -16.22 -4.87 -11.64
CA LYS A 131 -16.85 -3.83 -10.81
C LYS A 131 -16.15 -3.61 -9.47
N THR A 132 -15.21 -4.47 -9.10
CA THR A 132 -14.47 -4.37 -7.84
C THR A 132 -13.57 -3.13 -7.86
N ILE A 133 -13.50 -2.42 -6.73
CA ILE A 133 -12.59 -1.27 -6.54
C ILE A 133 -11.33 -1.77 -5.84
N PHE A 134 -10.16 -1.39 -6.36
CA PHE A 134 -8.87 -1.69 -5.76
C PHE A 134 -8.30 -0.44 -5.10
N LEU A 135 -7.84 -0.56 -3.85
CA LEU A 135 -7.03 0.48 -3.19
C LEU A 135 -5.56 0.10 -3.32
N SER A 136 -4.69 1.05 -3.69
CA SER A 136 -3.22 0.87 -3.74
C SER A 136 -2.50 2.07 -3.11
N TRP A 137 -1.35 1.82 -2.46
CA TRP A 137 -0.46 2.86 -1.91
C TRP A 137 0.62 3.28 -2.92
N ALA A 138 0.21 3.62 -4.15
CA ALA A 138 1.11 3.96 -5.23
C ALA A 138 0.80 5.32 -5.88
N GLN A 139 1.73 5.78 -6.73
CA GLN A 139 1.52 6.97 -7.57
C GLN A 139 0.90 6.63 -8.93
N SER A 140 0.82 5.34 -9.27
CA SER A 140 0.18 4.82 -10.47
C SER A 140 -0.42 3.45 -10.17
N SER A 141 -1.26 2.94 -11.06
CA SER A 141 -1.96 1.66 -10.90
C SER A 141 -1.08 0.45 -11.25
N PHE A 142 0.23 0.50 -11.00
CA PHE A 142 1.15 -0.55 -11.45
C PHE A 142 0.83 -1.90 -10.80
N ASP A 143 0.41 -1.93 -9.53
CA ASP A 143 0.06 -3.18 -8.83
C ASP A 143 -1.01 -3.95 -9.62
N LEU A 144 -2.16 -3.31 -9.86
CA LEU A 144 -3.23 -3.96 -10.61
C LEU A 144 -2.84 -4.23 -12.06
N SER A 145 -2.11 -3.31 -12.70
CA SER A 145 -1.74 -3.46 -14.11
C SER A 145 -0.82 -4.65 -14.31
N TYR A 146 0.23 -4.81 -13.49
CA TYR A 146 1.18 -5.93 -13.62
C TYR A 146 0.53 -7.28 -13.31
N LEU A 147 -0.35 -7.34 -12.31
CA LEU A 147 -1.10 -8.55 -12.04
C LEU A 147 -2.04 -8.90 -13.20
N ARG A 148 -2.75 -7.92 -13.76
CA ARG A 148 -3.66 -8.13 -14.89
C ARG A 148 -2.90 -8.56 -16.15
N ASP A 149 -1.83 -7.84 -16.51
CA ASP A 149 -1.01 -8.14 -17.68
C ASP A 149 -0.41 -9.55 -17.59
N TRP A 150 0.02 -9.98 -16.40
CA TRP A 150 0.47 -11.35 -16.18
C TRP A 150 -0.64 -12.38 -16.37
N LEU A 151 -1.80 -12.19 -15.75
CA LEU A 151 -2.94 -13.11 -15.90
C LEU A 151 -3.39 -13.22 -17.37
N GLU A 152 -3.41 -12.11 -18.10
CA GLU A 152 -3.75 -12.08 -19.53
C GLU A 152 -2.70 -12.81 -20.39
N ALA A 153 -1.40 -12.65 -20.09
CA ALA A 153 -0.33 -13.39 -20.76
C ALA A 153 -0.41 -14.92 -20.53
N GLU A 154 -1.01 -15.34 -19.42
CA GLU A 154 -1.29 -16.74 -19.07
C GLU A 154 -2.66 -17.22 -19.61
N GLY A 155 -3.35 -16.41 -20.42
CA GLY A 155 -4.63 -16.74 -21.04
C GLY A 155 -5.87 -16.52 -20.16
N PHE A 156 -5.71 -15.88 -18.99
CA PHE A 156 -6.80 -15.55 -18.06
C PHE A 156 -7.29 -14.12 -18.24
N TYR A 157 -8.02 -13.91 -19.34
CA TYR A 157 -8.66 -12.63 -19.63
C TYR A 157 -9.83 -12.34 -18.69
N ASP A 158 -10.13 -11.06 -18.54
CA ASP A 158 -11.31 -10.55 -17.86
C ASP A 158 -11.49 -10.91 -16.37
N VAL A 159 -10.42 -11.34 -15.71
CA VAL A 159 -10.44 -11.63 -14.26
C VAL A 159 -10.47 -10.35 -13.43
N LEU A 160 -9.65 -9.35 -13.81
CA LEU A 160 -9.46 -8.11 -13.06
C LEU A 160 -10.08 -6.90 -13.76
N PRO A 161 -10.52 -5.87 -13.01
CA PRO A 161 -11.04 -4.64 -13.58
C PRO A 161 -9.95 -3.83 -14.30
N GLY A 162 -10.36 -2.80 -15.04
CA GLY A 162 -9.47 -1.81 -15.62
C GLY A 162 -8.87 -0.86 -14.57
N ASN A 163 -7.92 -0.03 -14.99
CA ASN A 163 -7.22 0.91 -14.10
C ASN A 163 -8.14 2.02 -13.56
N GLU A 164 -9.27 2.28 -14.22
CA GLU A 164 -10.32 3.20 -13.79
C GLU A 164 -10.97 2.79 -12.44
N ASN A 165 -10.81 1.52 -12.04
CA ASN A 165 -11.28 1.02 -10.75
C ASN A 165 -10.20 1.02 -9.66
N VAL A 166 -9.03 1.63 -9.90
CA VAL A 166 -7.97 1.74 -8.90
C VAL A 166 -8.02 3.11 -8.24
N CYS A 167 -8.17 3.12 -6.92
CA CYS A 167 -7.97 4.30 -6.10
C CYS A 167 -6.54 4.34 -5.56
N LEU A 168 -5.80 5.38 -5.94
CA LEU A 168 -4.43 5.62 -5.51
C LEU A 168 -4.42 6.39 -4.18
N LEU A 169 -4.50 5.66 -3.07
CA LEU A 169 -4.70 6.25 -1.75
C LEU A 169 -3.54 7.17 -1.33
N LEU A 170 -2.32 6.88 -1.76
CA LEU A 170 -1.17 7.78 -1.56
C LEU A 170 -1.42 9.19 -2.13
N MET A 171 -2.07 9.28 -3.30
CA MET A 171 -2.35 10.56 -3.94
C MET A 171 -3.43 11.33 -3.17
N GLU A 172 -4.43 10.62 -2.66
CA GLU A 172 -5.49 11.18 -1.81
C GLU A 172 -4.94 11.80 -0.52
N PHE A 173 -4.04 11.07 0.17
CA PHE A 173 -3.32 11.59 1.35
C PHE A 173 -2.46 12.80 0.98
N ARG A 174 -1.71 12.72 -0.12
CA ARG A 174 -0.79 13.76 -0.55
C ARG A 174 -1.50 15.09 -0.78
N GLU A 175 -2.61 15.07 -1.51
CA GLU A 175 -3.33 16.30 -1.84
C GLU A 175 -4.02 16.90 -0.61
N ASN A 176 -4.59 16.09 0.28
CA ASN A 176 -5.17 16.61 1.52
C ASN A 176 -4.12 17.18 2.48
N VAL A 177 -2.98 16.50 2.67
CA VAL A 177 -1.87 17.01 3.49
C VAL A 177 -1.32 18.30 2.89
N LYS A 178 -1.12 18.36 1.57
CA LYS A 178 -0.64 19.56 0.86
C LYS A 178 -1.64 20.71 0.93
N ARG A 179 -2.94 20.44 0.89
CA ARG A 179 -3.99 21.46 1.03
C ARG A 179 -3.94 22.15 2.38
N VAL A 180 -3.75 21.39 3.46
CA VAL A 180 -3.77 21.94 4.83
C VAL A 180 -2.40 22.48 5.25
N LEU A 181 -1.32 21.76 4.97
CA LEU A 181 0.03 22.13 5.42
C LEU A 181 0.84 22.93 4.39
N GLY A 182 0.45 22.95 3.12
CA GLY A 182 1.30 23.41 2.03
C GLY A 182 2.36 22.38 1.62
N ARG A 183 3.25 22.76 0.70
CA ARG A 183 4.20 21.83 0.06
C ARG A 183 5.49 21.57 0.85
N THR A 184 5.94 22.51 1.67
CA THR A 184 7.32 22.54 2.21
C THR A 184 7.41 22.67 3.73
N ARG A 185 6.30 22.43 4.44
CA ARG A 185 6.21 22.71 5.87
C ARG A 185 7.06 21.80 6.76
N TYR A 186 7.47 20.64 6.26
CA TYR A 186 8.38 19.76 6.98
C TYR A 186 9.84 20.10 6.64
N ARG A 187 10.45 21.01 7.39
CA ARG A 187 11.87 21.41 7.23
C ARG A 187 12.23 21.82 5.79
N GLY A 188 11.34 22.57 5.14
CA GLY A 188 11.50 22.99 3.74
C GLY A 188 11.19 21.90 2.71
N ARG A 189 10.61 20.76 3.12
CA ARG A 189 10.32 19.59 2.28
C ARG A 189 8.86 19.15 2.38
N SER A 190 8.47 18.31 1.44
CA SER A 190 7.18 17.61 1.47
C SER A 190 7.08 16.72 2.70
N PHE A 191 5.87 16.61 3.24
CA PHE A 191 5.56 15.67 4.31
C PHE A 191 5.82 14.22 3.83
N PRO A 192 6.54 13.38 4.60
CA PRO A 192 6.86 12.02 4.18
C PRO A 192 5.62 11.12 4.25
N LEU A 193 5.22 10.58 3.10
CA LEU A 193 4.03 9.73 2.93
C LEU A 193 4.37 8.30 2.48
N SER A 194 5.62 7.84 2.66
CA SER A 194 5.89 6.42 2.43
C SER A 194 5.12 5.59 3.46
N LEU A 195 4.57 4.45 3.03
CA LEU A 195 3.78 3.58 3.91
C LEU A 195 4.54 3.19 5.19
N PRO A 196 5.83 2.78 5.14
CA PRO A 196 6.57 2.42 6.35
C PRO A 196 6.71 3.57 7.35
N VAL A 197 6.80 4.82 6.87
CA VAL A 197 6.93 6.00 7.73
C VAL A 197 5.58 6.41 8.29
N LEU A 198 4.57 6.52 7.44
CA LEU A 198 3.27 7.04 7.82
C LEU A 198 2.50 6.04 8.68
N PHE A 199 2.56 4.74 8.36
CA PHE A 199 1.94 3.71 9.17
C PHE A 199 2.51 3.71 10.59
N LEU A 200 3.85 3.75 10.71
CA LEU A 200 4.54 3.82 12.00
C LEU A 200 4.23 5.12 12.76
N LEU A 201 4.06 6.23 12.05
CA LEU A 201 3.62 7.49 12.63
C LEU A 201 2.24 7.39 13.25
N LEU A 202 1.30 6.70 12.61
CA LEU A 202 -0.11 6.71 13.00
C LEU A 202 -0.46 5.58 13.97
N PHE A 203 -0.01 4.37 13.69
CA PHE A 203 -0.33 3.16 14.44
C PHE A 203 0.80 2.72 15.38
N GLY A 204 1.98 3.34 15.28
CA GLY A 204 3.12 3.17 16.19
C GLY A 204 3.83 1.84 16.17
N GLU A 205 4.95 1.79 16.89
CA GLU A 205 5.93 0.69 16.83
C GLU A 205 5.38 -0.63 17.41
N ASN A 206 4.43 -0.57 18.33
CA ASN A 206 3.86 -1.78 18.94
C ASN A 206 2.75 -2.43 18.10
N HIS A 207 2.32 -1.81 17.01
CA HIS A 207 1.32 -2.43 16.14
C HIS A 207 1.93 -3.65 15.45
N LYS A 208 1.19 -4.77 15.38
CA LYS A 208 1.68 -6.06 14.87
C LYS A 208 2.20 -6.03 13.43
N LEU A 209 1.77 -5.05 12.64
CA LEU A 209 2.20 -4.86 11.24
C LEU A 209 3.39 -3.91 11.10
N SER A 210 3.75 -3.16 12.14
CA SER A 210 4.80 -2.14 12.06
C SER A 210 6.17 -2.78 11.85
N GLY A 211 6.92 -2.25 10.86
CA GLY A 211 8.25 -2.75 10.51
C GLY A 211 8.26 -4.06 9.71
N CYS A 212 7.10 -4.59 9.35
CA CYS A 212 6.94 -5.81 8.55
C CYS A 212 6.69 -5.52 7.05
N ASN A 213 7.01 -4.30 6.60
CA ASN A 213 6.92 -3.89 5.19
C ASN A 213 7.85 -4.70 4.28
N HIS A 214 7.60 -4.62 2.98
CA HIS A 214 8.20 -5.47 1.93
C HIS A 214 7.70 -6.92 1.98
N HIS A 215 6.44 -7.07 2.37
CA HIS A 215 5.72 -8.33 2.31
C HIS A 215 4.31 -7.97 1.86
N ALA A 216 3.97 -8.35 0.63
CA ALA A 216 2.82 -7.80 -0.08
C ALA A 216 1.51 -7.85 0.76
N VAL A 217 1.19 -8.99 1.41
CA VAL A 217 -0.02 -9.06 2.24
C VAL A 217 0.01 -8.13 3.45
N VAL A 218 1.18 -7.94 4.08
CA VAL A 218 1.32 -7.05 5.23
C VAL A 218 1.11 -5.61 4.79
N ASP A 219 1.71 -5.21 3.66
CA ASP A 219 1.55 -3.89 3.10
C ASP A 219 0.08 -3.64 2.67
N ALA A 220 -0.60 -4.64 2.09
CA ALA A 220 -2.03 -4.58 1.80
C ALA A 220 -2.91 -4.46 3.07
N GLN A 221 -2.53 -5.11 4.17
CA GLN A 221 -3.21 -4.98 5.46
C GLN A 221 -2.97 -3.61 6.11
N GLN A 222 -1.75 -3.08 6.03
CA GLN A 222 -1.45 -1.72 6.46
C GLN A 222 -2.28 -0.72 5.63
N LEU A 223 -2.36 -0.93 4.32
CA LEU A 223 -3.18 -0.14 3.41
C LEU A 223 -4.67 -0.18 3.77
N ALA A 224 -5.21 -1.32 4.19
CA ALA A 224 -6.59 -1.42 4.67
C ALA A 224 -6.86 -0.45 5.85
N LEU A 225 -5.95 -0.41 6.83
CA LEU A 225 -6.03 0.51 7.97
C LEU A 225 -5.88 1.97 7.53
N MET A 226 -4.99 2.26 6.58
CA MET A 226 -4.86 3.59 5.99
C MET A 226 -6.13 4.02 5.22
N GLY A 227 -6.79 3.09 4.54
CA GLY A 227 -8.05 3.31 3.83
C GLY A 227 -9.18 3.66 4.78
N LYS A 228 -9.36 2.88 5.85
CA LYS A 228 -10.31 3.19 6.93
C LYS A 228 -10.06 4.56 7.54
N LEU A 229 -8.81 4.86 7.85
CA LEU A 229 -8.42 6.17 8.38
C LEU A 229 -8.81 7.29 7.40
N PHE A 230 -8.52 7.14 6.11
CA PHE A 230 -8.87 8.17 5.13
C PHE A 230 -10.38 8.42 5.07
N ILE A 231 -11.18 7.35 5.01
CA ILE A 231 -12.64 7.44 5.01
C ILE A 231 -13.13 8.20 6.25
N ASP A 232 -12.57 7.90 7.41
CA ASP A 232 -12.92 8.61 8.66
C ASP A 232 -12.46 10.08 8.66
N LEU A 233 -11.27 10.39 8.11
CA LEU A 233 -10.78 11.77 7.95
C LEU A 233 -11.66 12.60 6.99
N CYS A 234 -12.35 11.95 6.05
CA CYS A 234 -13.34 12.60 5.19
C CYS A 234 -14.64 12.99 5.92
N LYS A 235 -14.91 12.46 7.11
CA LYS A 235 -16.01 12.93 7.95
C LYS A 235 -15.64 14.27 8.63
N PRO A 236 -16.64 15.11 8.97
CA PRO A 236 -16.42 16.27 9.83
C PRO A 236 -15.67 15.89 11.11
N PRO A 237 -14.74 16.72 11.63
CA PRO A 237 -13.88 16.36 12.77
C PRO A 237 -14.60 15.82 14.00
N ASN A 238 -15.80 16.33 14.29
CA ASN A 238 -16.64 15.91 15.42
C ASN A 238 -17.43 14.61 15.19
N LYS A 239 -17.39 14.02 13.99
CA LYS A 239 -18.07 12.77 13.62
C LYS A 239 -17.09 11.62 13.34
N ARG A 240 -15.83 11.79 13.74
CA ARG A 240 -14.75 10.83 13.46
C ARG A 240 -14.62 9.83 14.58
N ASP A 241 -14.73 8.55 14.25
CA ASP A 241 -14.68 7.46 15.23
C ASP A 241 -13.29 6.83 15.24
N PHE A 242 -12.75 6.55 14.06
CA PHE A 242 -11.48 5.83 13.89
C PHE A 242 -10.28 6.70 14.29
N TRP A 243 -10.25 7.96 13.84
CA TRP A 243 -9.21 8.93 14.21
C TRP A 243 -9.23 9.29 15.69
N GLN A 244 -10.44 9.38 16.27
CA GLN A 244 -10.58 9.73 17.69
C GLN A 244 -10.43 8.51 18.62
N GLY A 245 -10.55 7.30 18.09
CA GLY A 245 -10.51 6.04 18.81
C GLY A 245 -9.16 5.69 19.45
N SER A 246 -9.16 4.61 20.23
CA SER A 246 -8.01 4.13 21.00
C SER A 246 -6.84 3.69 20.13
N ASP A 247 -7.10 3.22 18.91
CA ASP A 247 -6.12 2.49 18.09
C ASP A 247 -5.01 3.40 17.55
N ILE A 248 -5.28 4.71 17.44
CA ILE A 248 -4.30 5.74 17.05
C ILE A 248 -3.75 6.48 18.29
N LYS A 249 -4.50 6.52 19.40
CA LYS A 249 -4.16 7.31 20.59
C LYS A 249 -3.40 6.55 21.68
N LYS A 250 -3.44 5.21 21.73
CA LYS A 250 -2.78 4.41 22.78
C LYS A 250 -1.49 3.80 22.28
N LEU A 251 -0.43 4.61 22.20
CA LEU A 251 0.92 4.10 21.97
C LEU A 251 1.76 4.16 23.24
N PRO A 252 2.00 3.00 23.89
CA PRO A 252 2.98 2.95 24.96
C PRO A 252 4.39 3.22 24.40
N LEU A 253 5.15 4.05 25.09
CA LEU A 253 6.60 4.20 24.92
C LEU A 253 7.28 2.86 25.25
N GLY A 254 7.34 1.95 24.28
CA GLY A 254 7.87 0.60 24.43
C GLY A 254 9.35 0.50 24.06
N LYS A 255 10.14 -0.14 24.93
CA LYS A 255 11.62 -0.24 24.88
C LYS A 255 12.18 -1.35 23.96
N LYS A 256 11.60 -1.63 22.79
CA LYS A 256 12.18 -2.65 21.88
C LYS A 256 13.02 -2.01 20.77
N ARG A 257 14.25 -2.52 20.59
CA ARG A 257 15.14 -2.18 19.46
C ARG A 257 14.53 -2.71 18.17
N GLN A 258 13.79 -1.86 17.47
CA GLN A 258 13.52 -1.97 16.03
C GLN A 258 14.09 -0.72 15.36
N ARG A 259 14.38 -0.82 14.05
CA ARG A 259 14.99 0.27 13.27
C ARG A 259 14.26 1.57 13.53
N THR A 260 14.94 2.54 14.14
CA THR A 260 14.29 3.81 14.48
C THR A 260 13.92 4.53 13.18
N LEU A 261 12.88 5.37 13.19
CA LEU A 261 12.55 6.19 12.03
C LEU A 261 13.70 7.09 11.55
N GLU A 262 14.68 7.34 12.41
CA GLU A 262 15.94 8.02 12.07
C GLU A 262 16.82 7.20 11.13
N GLU A 263 16.67 5.88 11.10
CA GLU A 263 17.29 4.98 10.12
C GLU A 263 16.50 4.92 8.80
N ILE A 264 15.19 5.17 8.84
CA ILE A 264 14.29 5.13 7.66
C ILE A 264 14.30 6.47 6.92
N LEU A 265 14.36 7.58 7.65
CA LEU A 265 14.48 8.91 7.07
C LEU A 265 15.94 9.15 6.71
N PRO A 266 16.27 9.51 5.45
CA PRO A 266 17.65 9.80 5.08
C PRO A 266 18.19 10.92 5.97
N GLN A 267 19.24 10.63 6.75
CA GLN A 267 19.93 11.62 7.58
C GLN A 267 20.45 12.73 6.66
N THR A 268 19.89 13.91 6.80
CA THR A 268 20.38 15.10 6.11
C THR A 268 21.62 15.57 6.85
N SER A 269 22.80 15.23 6.34
CA SER A 269 24.04 15.88 6.78
C SER A 269 23.98 17.35 6.37
N SER A 270 23.58 18.22 7.30
CA SER A 270 23.64 19.67 7.17
C SER A 270 25.05 20.21 7.45
N THR A 271 26.09 19.54 6.97
CA THR A 271 27.49 19.98 7.11
C THR A 271 28.19 19.94 5.76
N LYS A 272 27.70 20.74 4.80
CA LYS A 272 28.63 21.46 3.93
C LYS A 272 29.03 22.74 4.66
N LYS A 273 29.93 22.59 5.64
CA LYS A 273 30.71 23.72 6.15
C LYS A 273 31.56 24.23 4.99
N ALA A 274 31.50 25.53 4.77
CA ALA A 274 32.31 26.27 3.85
C ALA A 274 33.79 25.87 3.95
N ARG A 275 34.40 25.55 2.82
CA ARG A 275 35.83 25.77 2.58
C ARG A 275 35.93 26.78 1.45
N LEU A 276 35.87 28.05 1.85
CA LEU A 276 36.56 29.14 1.18
C LEU A 276 37.67 29.56 2.12
N SER A 277 38.89 29.16 1.78
CA SER A 277 40.18 29.80 2.09
C SER A 277 41.26 28.99 1.41
#